data_AF-A0A7K3EVR1-F1
#
_entry.id   AF-A0A7K3EVR1-F1
#
_cell.length_a   1.000
_cell.length_b   1.000
_cell.length_c   1.000
_cell.angle_alpha   90.00
_cell.angle_beta   90.00
_cell.angle_gamma   90.00
#
_symmetry.space_group_name_H-M   'P 1'
#
loop_
_entity.id
_entity.type
_entity.pdbx_description
1 polymer ?
#
loop_
_entity_poly.entity_id
_entity_poly.type
_entity_poly.pdbx_seq_one_letter_code
_entity_poly.pdbx_strand_id
1 'polypeptide(L)'
;MSFLLGEVTPDDPQWNRRGALYVPSGQGPTVWAADDVYTVKATGAQTNGNIGFIEATVPAGGGPVPHAHTREDETFYVLDGELEFTDGDHEFTAVAGDFIHVPKGIRHGFRNKRIHAARLLFIYTPPGLEQLMLDHSTAARDGETPPPIDDEMTVRAEQVIRKSRTIMLP
;
A
#
# COMPACT_ATOMS: atom_id res chain seq x y z
N MET A 1 23.58 15.73 -1.37
CA MET A 1 23.19 15.96 0.04
C MET A 1 24.29 15.41 0.93
N SER A 2 24.81 16.20 1.87
CA SER A 2 25.70 15.70 2.91
C SER A 2 24.81 15.15 4.02
N PHE A 3 24.83 13.84 4.25
CA PHE A 3 24.23 13.27 5.44
C PHE A 3 25.19 13.55 6.60
N LEU A 4 24.86 14.56 7.42
CA LEU A 4 25.54 14.72 8.71
C LEU A 4 25.01 13.63 9.63
N LEU A 5 25.79 12.58 9.79
CA LEU A 5 25.56 11.59 10.83
C LEU A 5 25.76 12.31 12.16
N GLY A 6 24.70 12.39 12.98
CA GLY A 6 24.79 12.94 14.33
C GLY A 6 25.79 12.16 15.18
N GLU A 7 26.19 12.74 16.32
CA GLU A 7 27.06 12.04 17.26
C GLU A 7 26.39 10.73 17.71
N VAL A 8 27.12 9.62 17.56
CA VAL A 8 26.71 8.30 18.03
C VAL A 8 27.24 8.13 19.44
N THR A 9 26.38 7.73 20.37
CA THR A 9 26.73 7.35 21.75
C THR A 9 26.82 5.83 21.85
N PRO A 10 28.00 5.18 21.77
CA PRO A 10 28.10 3.71 21.67
C PRO A 10 27.51 2.96 22.86
N ASP A 11 27.50 3.60 24.04
CA ASP A 11 26.98 3.04 25.28
C ASP A 11 25.51 3.39 25.55
N ASP A 12 24.79 3.95 24.57
CA ASP A 12 23.38 4.26 24.75
C ASP A 12 22.55 2.99 25.02
N PRO A 13 21.81 2.91 26.14
CA PRO A 13 20.96 1.77 26.44
C PRO A 13 19.93 1.47 25.34
N GLN A 14 19.59 2.44 24.48
CA GLN A 14 18.66 2.23 23.37
C GLN A 14 19.11 1.11 22.43
N TRP A 15 20.42 0.90 22.22
CA TRP A 15 20.95 -0.10 21.29
C TRP A 15 20.63 -1.54 21.68
N ASN A 16 20.38 -1.78 22.97
CA ASN A 16 20.08 -3.11 23.51
C ASN A 16 18.60 -3.28 23.89
N ARG A 17 17.78 -2.24 23.68
CA ARG A 17 16.34 -2.29 23.97
C ARG A 17 15.62 -3.05 22.86
N ARG A 18 14.72 -3.96 23.23
CA ARG A 18 13.75 -4.52 22.27
C ARG A 18 12.83 -3.41 21.76
N GLY A 19 12.79 -3.21 20.45
CA GLY A 19 11.92 -2.22 19.81
C GLY A 19 11.49 -2.60 18.38
N ALA A 20 11.88 -3.77 17.89
CA ALA A 20 11.50 -4.21 16.54
C ALA A 20 10.02 -4.57 16.48
N LEU A 21 9.33 -4.04 15.46
CA LEU A 21 8.04 -4.56 15.03
C LEU A 21 8.28 -5.87 14.26
N TYR A 22 7.68 -6.97 14.71
CA TYR A 22 7.73 -8.26 14.03
C TYR A 22 6.30 -8.68 13.66
N VAL A 23 6.04 -8.79 12.37
CA VAL A 23 4.77 -9.28 11.82
C VAL A 23 5.06 -10.51 10.96
N PRO A 24 4.62 -11.71 11.37
CA PRO A 24 4.87 -12.93 10.60
C PRO A 24 4.27 -12.88 9.18
N SER A 25 4.74 -13.78 8.32
CA SER A 25 4.14 -13.98 6.98
C SER A 25 2.64 -14.28 7.09
N GLY A 26 1.85 -13.68 6.20
CA GLY A 26 0.39 -13.79 6.21
C GLY A 26 -0.33 -13.08 7.36
N GLN A 27 0.40 -12.52 8.34
CA GLN A 27 -0.20 -11.82 9.48
C GLN A 27 -0.29 -10.31 9.24
N GLY A 28 -1.19 -9.67 9.98
CA GLY A 28 -1.46 -8.23 9.94
C GLY A 28 -2.95 -7.96 9.78
N PRO A 29 -3.45 -6.79 10.21
CA PRO A 29 -4.82 -6.37 9.89
C PRO A 29 -5.02 -6.39 8.38
N THR A 30 -6.03 -7.11 7.92
CA THR A 30 -6.28 -7.33 6.49
C THR A 30 -7.67 -6.84 6.12
N VAL A 31 -7.75 -6.09 5.03
CA VAL A 31 -9.00 -5.51 4.51
C VAL A 31 -9.15 -5.78 3.02
N TRP A 32 -10.40 -5.78 2.56
CA TRP A 32 -10.75 -5.74 1.15
C TRP A 32 -11.01 -4.30 0.72
N ALA A 33 -10.29 -3.84 -0.30
CA ALA A 33 -10.48 -2.51 -0.89
C ALA A 33 -10.03 -2.50 -2.35
N ALA A 34 -10.75 -1.78 -3.21
CA ALA A 34 -10.44 -1.67 -4.64
C ALA A 34 -10.22 -3.04 -5.34
N ASP A 35 -11.10 -4.01 -5.06
CA ASP A 35 -11.04 -5.40 -5.57
C ASP A 35 -9.80 -6.20 -5.15
N ASP A 36 -9.01 -5.69 -4.20
CA ASP A 36 -7.77 -6.30 -3.73
C ASP A 36 -7.83 -6.69 -2.24
N VAL A 37 -6.87 -7.53 -1.83
CA VAL A 37 -6.64 -7.91 -0.44
C VAL A 37 -5.39 -7.19 0.07
N TYR A 38 -5.56 -6.30 1.05
CA TYR A 38 -4.46 -5.52 1.63
C TYR A 38 -4.21 -5.91 3.08
N THR A 39 -3.01 -6.41 3.37
CA THR A 39 -2.53 -6.71 4.72
C THR A 39 -1.55 -5.63 5.17
N VAL A 40 -1.95 -4.84 6.17
CA VAL A 40 -1.09 -3.81 6.74
C VAL A 40 -0.06 -4.45 7.68
N LYS A 41 1.23 -4.31 7.34
CA LYS A 41 2.34 -4.82 8.17
C LYS A 41 2.83 -3.79 9.17
N ALA A 42 2.77 -2.51 8.82
CA ALA A 42 3.16 -1.43 9.72
C ALA A 42 2.36 -0.17 9.42
N THR A 43 1.80 0.45 10.46
CA THR A 43 1.17 1.77 10.37
C THR A 43 2.17 2.88 10.69
N GLY A 44 1.83 4.11 10.31
CA GLY A 44 2.62 5.29 10.69
C GLY A 44 2.87 5.39 12.20
N ALA A 45 1.90 5.03 13.05
CA ALA A 45 2.09 5.05 14.50
C ALA A 45 3.18 4.06 14.96
N GLN A 46 3.28 2.90 14.31
CA GLN A 46 4.27 1.88 14.64
C GLN A 46 5.66 2.18 14.07
N THR A 47 5.74 3.02 13.03
CA THR A 47 6.99 3.39 12.36
C THR A 47 7.50 4.77 12.75
N ASN A 48 6.98 5.37 13.83
CA ASN A 48 7.30 6.73 14.28
C ASN A 48 7.02 7.80 13.21
N GLY A 49 5.97 7.61 12.41
CA GLY A 49 5.55 8.54 11.37
C GLY A 49 6.37 8.47 10.09
N ASN A 50 7.21 7.45 9.92
CA ASN A 50 8.10 7.35 8.77
C ASN A 50 7.42 6.73 7.55
N ILE A 51 6.84 5.53 7.69
CA ILE A 51 6.26 4.77 6.57
C ILE A 51 5.00 4.01 6.96
N GLY A 52 4.08 3.86 6.02
CA GLY A 52 3.01 2.85 6.07
C GLY A 52 3.43 1.71 5.16
N PHE A 53 3.39 0.46 5.62
CA PHE A 53 3.89 -0.69 4.87
C PHE A 53 2.80 -1.75 4.71
N ILE A 54 2.49 -2.09 3.47
CA ILE A 54 1.35 -2.92 3.10
C ILE A 54 1.82 -4.01 2.14
N GLU A 55 1.29 -5.21 2.34
CA GLU A 55 1.38 -6.32 1.40
C GLU A 55 0.02 -6.48 0.71
N ALA A 56 0.02 -6.54 -0.62
CA ALA A 56 -1.18 -6.73 -1.42
C ALA A 56 -1.19 -8.10 -2.09
N THR A 57 -2.38 -8.70 -2.16
CA THR A 57 -2.71 -9.74 -3.13
C THR A 57 -3.75 -9.17 -4.07
N VAL A 58 -3.45 -9.19 -5.37
CA VAL A 58 -4.26 -8.60 -6.45
C VAL A 58 -4.87 -9.74 -7.26
N PRO A 59 -6.14 -10.11 -7.06
CA PRO A 59 -6.81 -11.18 -7.80
C PRO A 59 -6.85 -10.93 -9.32
N ALA A 60 -7.34 -11.90 -10.09
CA ALA A 60 -7.59 -11.68 -11.51
C ALA A 60 -8.60 -10.54 -11.71
N GLY A 61 -8.22 -9.54 -12.50
CA GLY A 61 -8.99 -8.31 -12.60
C GLY A 61 -8.92 -7.44 -11.34
N GLY A 62 -8.02 -7.67 -10.40
CA GLY A 62 -7.79 -6.74 -9.29
C GLY A 62 -7.10 -5.45 -9.75
N GLY A 63 -6.87 -4.55 -8.79
CA GLY A 63 -6.08 -3.34 -8.94
C GLY A 63 -6.91 -2.04 -8.94
N PRO A 64 -6.40 -0.97 -8.30
CA PRO A 64 -7.12 0.29 -8.20
C PRO A 64 -7.19 0.97 -9.56
N VAL A 65 -8.34 1.62 -9.81
CA VAL A 65 -8.48 2.53 -10.95
C VAL A 65 -7.45 3.67 -10.87
N PRO A 66 -7.08 4.30 -12.00
CA PRO A 66 -6.12 5.39 -12.00
C PRO A 66 -6.49 6.52 -11.03
N HIS A 67 -5.51 6.99 -10.26
CA HIS A 67 -5.68 8.04 -9.27
C HIS A 67 -4.36 8.76 -8.99
N ALA A 68 -4.41 9.80 -8.15
CA ALA A 68 -3.23 10.50 -7.66
C ALA A 68 -3.37 10.84 -6.18
N HIS A 69 -2.30 10.62 -5.41
CA HIS A 69 -2.21 11.06 -4.03
C HIS A 69 -1.73 12.51 -3.95
N THR A 70 -2.32 13.30 -3.07
CA THR A 70 -1.93 14.72 -2.89
C THR A 70 -0.89 14.92 -1.79
N ARG A 71 -0.69 13.92 -0.91
CA ARG A 71 0.25 14.00 0.21
C ARG A 71 1.37 12.98 0.12
N GLU A 72 1.03 11.74 -0.20
CA GLU A 72 1.92 10.59 -0.18
C GLU A 72 2.61 10.36 -1.51
N ASP A 73 3.91 10.10 -1.45
CA ASP A 73 4.56 9.28 -2.47
C ASP A 73 4.19 7.82 -2.20
N GLU A 74 4.03 7.02 -3.26
CA GLU A 74 3.74 5.60 -3.18
C GLU A 74 4.84 4.80 -3.87
N THR A 75 5.36 3.78 -3.19
CA THR A 75 6.44 2.95 -3.70
C THR A 75 6.00 1.51 -3.73
N PHE A 76 6.20 0.82 -4.84
CA PHE A 76 5.79 -0.55 -5.07
C PHE A 76 6.99 -1.46 -5.32
N TYR A 77 6.88 -2.72 -4.88
CA TYR A 77 7.81 -3.78 -5.22
C TYR A 77 7.03 -5.06 -5.52
N VAL A 78 7.12 -5.57 -6.74
CA VAL A 78 6.35 -6.76 -7.15
C VAL A 78 7.03 -8.00 -6.59
N LEU A 79 6.28 -8.80 -5.82
CA LEU A 79 6.76 -10.02 -5.18
C LEU A 79 6.55 -11.25 -6.06
N ASP A 80 5.42 -11.33 -6.74
CA ASP A 80 5.01 -12.47 -7.55
C ASP A 80 3.97 -12.06 -8.61
N GLY A 81 3.95 -12.76 -9.74
CA GLY A 81 3.07 -12.46 -10.86
C GLY A 81 3.48 -11.21 -11.66
N GLU A 82 2.51 -10.63 -12.36
CA GLU A 82 2.70 -9.44 -13.20
C GLU A 82 1.46 -8.54 -13.16
N LEU A 83 1.68 -7.23 -13.30
CA LEU A 83 0.65 -6.19 -13.26
C LEU A 83 0.88 -5.19 -14.39
N GLU A 84 -0.19 -4.72 -15.01
CA GLU A 84 -0.11 -3.60 -15.95
C GLU A 84 -0.28 -2.31 -15.17
N PHE A 85 0.82 -1.56 -15.03
CA PHE A 85 0.87 -0.29 -14.32
C PHE A 85 0.57 0.87 -15.27
N THR A 86 -0.13 1.87 -14.73
CA THR A 86 -0.33 3.18 -15.31
C THR A 86 0.65 4.17 -14.67
N ASP A 87 1.35 4.96 -15.49
CA ASP A 87 2.20 6.09 -15.09
C ASP A 87 1.93 7.28 -16.02
N GLY A 88 1.15 8.25 -15.53
CA GLY A 88 0.71 9.37 -16.37
C GLY A 88 -0.09 8.87 -17.58
N ASP A 89 0.40 9.17 -18.79
CA ASP A 89 -0.17 8.71 -20.05
C ASP A 89 0.50 7.44 -20.60
N HIS A 90 1.40 6.84 -19.82
CA HIS A 90 2.14 5.65 -20.18
C HIS A 90 1.60 4.42 -19.42
N GLU A 91 1.72 3.26 -20.06
CA GLU A 91 1.47 1.97 -19.43
C GLU A 91 2.68 1.06 -19.62
N PHE A 92 2.96 0.24 -18.62
CA PHE A 92 4.01 -0.78 -18.69
C PHE A 92 3.64 -2.00 -17.85
N THR A 93 4.18 -3.17 -18.20
CA THR A 93 4.03 -4.38 -17.39
C THR A 93 5.16 -4.44 -16.37
N ALA A 94 4.81 -4.51 -15.09
CA ALA A 94 5.72 -4.79 -13.99
C ALA A 94 5.62 -6.27 -13.60
N VAL A 95 6.76 -6.93 -13.43
CA VAL A 95 6.87 -8.34 -13.07
C VAL A 95 7.61 -8.50 -11.74
N ALA A 96 7.58 -9.70 -11.16
CA ALA A 96 8.29 -10.00 -9.92
C ALA A 96 9.75 -9.52 -9.93
N GLY A 97 10.13 -8.77 -8.89
CA GLY A 97 11.44 -8.14 -8.75
C GLY A 97 11.51 -6.68 -9.20
N ASP A 98 10.51 -6.19 -9.94
CA ASP A 98 10.46 -4.79 -10.37
C ASP A 98 10.12 -3.85 -9.22
N PHE A 99 10.73 -2.67 -9.27
CA PHE A 99 10.55 -1.56 -8.35
C PHE A 99 9.90 -0.38 -9.07
N ILE A 100 8.92 0.24 -8.44
CA ILE A 100 8.22 1.41 -8.96
C ILE A 100 8.12 2.44 -7.83
N HIS A 101 8.44 3.69 -8.12
CA HIS A 101 8.24 4.80 -7.18
C HIS A 101 7.45 5.89 -7.88
N VAL A 102 6.33 6.27 -7.28
CA VAL A 102 5.42 7.28 -7.79
C VAL A 102 5.40 8.47 -6.83
N PRO A 103 5.98 9.61 -7.23
CA PRO A 103 5.86 10.84 -6.47
C PRO A 103 4.40 11.28 -6.37
N LYS A 104 4.04 11.95 -5.27
CA LYS A 104 2.73 12.55 -5.09
C LYS A 104 2.36 13.47 -6.26
N GLY A 105 1.09 13.48 -6.62
CA GLY A 105 0.53 14.26 -7.72
C GLY A 105 0.65 13.59 -9.09
N ILE A 106 1.32 12.44 -9.20
CA ILE A 106 1.41 11.68 -10.46
C ILE A 106 0.26 10.69 -10.55
N ARG A 107 -0.41 10.66 -11.71
CA ARG A 107 -1.47 9.68 -12.04
C ARG A 107 -0.84 8.29 -12.10
N HIS A 108 -1.36 7.36 -11.32
CA HIS A 108 -0.95 5.97 -11.33
C HIS A 108 -2.10 5.03 -10.99
N GLY A 109 -1.90 3.76 -11.27
CA GLY A 109 -2.82 2.67 -10.99
C GLY A 109 -2.20 1.37 -11.50
N PHE A 110 -2.86 0.25 -11.25
CA PHE A 110 -2.45 -1.00 -11.86
C PHE A 110 -3.65 -1.92 -12.06
N ARG A 111 -3.54 -2.86 -12.99
CA ARG A 111 -4.53 -3.92 -13.19
C ARG A 111 -3.85 -5.27 -13.32
N ASN A 112 -4.40 -6.28 -12.66
CA ASN A 112 -4.04 -7.66 -12.96
C ASN A 112 -4.88 -8.18 -14.15
N LYS A 113 -4.30 -8.23 -15.35
CA LYS A 113 -4.95 -8.78 -16.55
C LYS A 113 -4.74 -10.30 -16.72
N ARG A 114 -4.19 -10.99 -15.72
CA ARG A 114 -3.96 -12.44 -15.73
C ARG A 114 -5.03 -13.17 -14.93
N ILE A 115 -5.00 -14.51 -15.03
CA ILE A 115 -5.95 -15.40 -14.34
C ILE A 115 -5.50 -15.78 -12.93
N HIS A 116 -4.21 -15.61 -12.62
CA HIS A 116 -3.63 -15.88 -11.32
C HIS A 116 -3.43 -14.57 -10.57
N ALA A 117 -3.50 -14.62 -9.25
CA ALA A 117 -3.26 -13.46 -8.41
C ALA A 117 -1.79 -13.01 -8.54
N ALA A 118 -1.57 -11.70 -8.49
CA ALA A 118 -0.24 -11.10 -8.31
C ALA A 118 -0.07 -10.66 -6.86
N ARG A 119 1.19 -10.49 -6.44
CA ARG A 119 1.53 -9.98 -5.10
C ARG A 119 2.52 -8.84 -5.21
N LEU A 120 2.31 -7.81 -4.42
CA LEU A 120 3.25 -6.69 -4.31
C LEU A 120 3.33 -6.18 -2.88
N LEU A 121 4.41 -5.48 -2.58
CA LEU A 121 4.50 -4.59 -1.43
C LEU A 121 4.26 -3.18 -1.91
N PHE A 122 3.61 -2.37 -1.07
CA PHE A 122 3.65 -0.93 -1.26
C PHE A 122 3.82 -0.15 0.03
N ILE A 123 4.37 1.05 -0.12
CA ILE A 123 4.77 1.93 0.98
C ILE A 123 4.21 3.32 0.74
N TYR A 124 3.54 3.87 1.75
CA TYR A 124 3.18 5.29 1.78
C TYR A 124 4.21 6.11 2.56
N THR A 125 4.64 7.21 1.96
CA THR A 125 5.49 8.21 2.61
C THR A 125 4.97 9.62 2.33
N PRO A 126 4.53 10.40 3.34
CA PRO A 126 4.36 10.02 4.74
C PRO A 126 3.20 9.00 4.92
N PRO A 127 3.17 8.24 6.03
CA PRO A 127 2.09 7.31 6.34
C PRO A 127 0.75 8.01 6.61
N GLY A 128 -0.31 7.23 6.66
CA GLY A 128 -1.65 7.60 7.14
C GLY A 128 -2.77 7.00 6.30
N LEU A 129 -2.55 6.77 5.01
CA LEU A 129 -3.56 6.21 4.12
C LEU A 129 -3.87 4.76 4.47
N GLU A 130 -2.86 4.00 4.91
CA GLU A 130 -3.04 2.64 5.42
C GLU A 130 -3.96 2.59 6.63
N GLN A 131 -3.89 3.58 7.52
CA GLN A 131 -4.81 3.65 8.66
C GLN A 131 -6.23 3.99 8.20
N LEU A 132 -6.39 4.90 7.24
CA LEU A 132 -7.70 5.19 6.65
C LEU A 132 -8.32 3.95 5.99
N MET A 133 -7.51 3.12 5.33
CA MET A 133 -7.98 1.84 4.78
C MET A 133 -8.45 0.91 5.90
N LEU A 134 -7.70 0.77 6.99
CA LEU A 134 -8.13 -0.05 8.13
C LEU A 134 -9.43 0.44 8.77
N ASP A 135 -9.58 1.76 8.90
CA ASP A 135 -10.72 2.38 9.59
C ASP A 135 -12.01 2.35 8.75
N HIS A 136 -11.89 2.28 7.43
CA HIS A 136 -13.02 2.50 6.53
C HIS A 136 -13.28 1.37 5.54
N SER A 137 -12.39 0.40 5.34
CA SER A 137 -12.63 -0.74 4.45
C SER A 137 -13.24 -1.94 5.18
N THR A 138 -13.68 -2.94 4.42
CA THR A 138 -14.24 -4.17 4.99
C THR A 138 -13.13 -5.12 5.42
N ALA A 139 -13.21 -5.67 6.64
CA ALA A 139 -12.26 -6.69 7.09
C ALA A 139 -12.29 -7.91 6.16
N ALA A 140 -11.11 -8.33 5.72
CA ALA A 140 -10.97 -9.51 4.89
C ALA A 140 -11.19 -10.79 5.69
N ARG A 141 -11.56 -11.86 4.98
CA ARG A 141 -11.65 -13.21 5.53
C ARG A 141 -10.56 -14.07 4.93
N ASP A 142 -9.94 -14.90 5.78
CA ASP A 142 -8.81 -15.73 5.38
C ASP A 142 -9.19 -16.68 4.24
N GLY A 143 -8.39 -16.66 3.17
CA GLY A 143 -8.58 -17.54 2.00
C GLY A 143 -9.73 -17.13 1.07
N GLU A 144 -10.41 -16.01 1.33
CA GLU A 144 -11.48 -15.48 0.48
C GLU A 144 -10.99 -14.31 -0.37
N THR A 145 -11.44 -14.27 -1.63
CA THR A 145 -11.28 -13.08 -2.49
C THR A 145 -12.29 -12.00 -2.09
N PRO A 146 -12.02 -10.73 -2.39
CA PRO A 146 -13.00 -9.66 -2.18
C PRO A 146 -14.35 -9.99 -2.84
N PRO A 147 -15.48 -9.74 -2.15
CA PRO A 147 -16.80 -9.84 -2.76
C PRO A 147 -16.97 -8.74 -3.81
N PRO A 148 -17.97 -8.85 -4.70
CA PRO A 148 -18.36 -7.74 -5.57
C PRO A 148 -18.62 -6.48 -4.74
N ILE A 149 -18.11 -5.33 -5.22
CA ILE A 149 -18.32 -4.04 -4.56
C ILE A 149 -19.82 -3.73 -4.51
N ASP A 150 -20.33 -3.50 -3.30
CA ASP A 150 -21.69 -3.04 -3.05
C ASP A 150 -21.72 -1.54 -2.70
N ASP A 151 -22.93 -1.01 -2.48
CA ASP A 151 -23.14 0.41 -2.16
C ASP A 151 -22.45 0.81 -0.85
N GLU A 152 -22.41 -0.08 0.15
CA GLU A 152 -21.78 0.22 1.44
C GLU A 152 -20.25 0.31 1.29
N MET A 153 -19.65 -0.62 0.55
CA MET A 153 -18.23 -0.60 0.20
C MET A 153 -17.88 0.66 -0.62
N THR A 154 -18.77 1.10 -1.50
CA THR A 154 -18.60 2.34 -2.27
C THR A 154 -18.56 3.55 -1.34
N VAL A 155 -19.55 3.71 -0.45
CA VAL A 155 -19.60 4.82 0.51
C VAL A 155 -18.36 4.85 1.41
N ARG A 156 -17.89 3.67 1.83
CA ARG A 156 -16.67 3.49 2.60
C ARG A 156 -15.42 3.93 1.83
N ALA A 157 -15.28 3.51 0.58
CA ALA A 157 -14.18 3.93 -0.29
C ALA A 157 -14.16 5.46 -0.48
N GLU A 158 -15.33 6.09 -0.64
CA GLU A 158 -15.46 7.55 -0.72
C GLU A 158 -14.97 8.26 0.56
N GLN A 159 -15.11 7.64 1.74
CA GLN A 159 -14.53 8.18 2.98
C GLN A 159 -13.01 8.19 2.91
N VAL A 160 -12.39 7.10 2.44
CA VAL A 160 -10.94 7.00 2.26
C VAL A 160 -10.48 8.08 1.29
N ILE A 161 -11.04 8.11 0.08
CA ILE A 161 -10.70 9.06 -0.98
C ILE A 161 -10.80 10.51 -0.50
N ARG A 162 -11.91 10.87 0.17
CA ARG A 162 -12.13 12.23 0.67
C ARG A 162 -11.14 12.60 1.77
N LYS A 163 -10.86 11.70 2.71
CA LYS A 163 -9.99 11.97 3.87
C LYS A 163 -8.51 11.98 3.49
N SER A 164 -8.08 11.11 2.57
CA SER A 164 -6.73 11.10 2.02
C SER A 164 -6.51 12.23 1.01
N ARG A 165 -7.60 12.85 0.53
CA ARG A 165 -7.58 13.81 -0.59
C ARG A 165 -6.97 13.16 -1.84
N THR A 166 -7.29 11.88 -2.08
CA THR A 166 -6.95 11.19 -3.32
C THR A 166 -7.82 11.74 -4.45
N ILE A 167 -7.22 11.95 -5.62
CA ILE A 167 -7.90 12.39 -6.83
C ILE A 167 -8.14 11.17 -7.69
N MET A 168 -9.41 10.81 -7.92
CA MET A 168 -9.77 9.74 -8.85
C MET A 168 -9.66 10.25 -10.29
N LEU A 169 -9.05 9.48 -11.16
CA LEU A 169 -8.77 9.86 -12.54
C LEU A 169 -9.38 8.82 -13.49
N PRO A 170 -9.81 9.24 -14.70
CA PRO A 170 -10.24 8.30 -15.73
C PRO A 170 -9.08 7.40 -16.15
#